data_AF-A0A2V9FK28-F1
#
_entry.id   AF-A0A2V9FK28-F1
#
_cell.length_a   1.000
_cell.length_b   1.000
_cell.length_c   1.000
_cell.angle_alpha   90.00
_cell.angle_beta   90.00
_cell.angle_gamma   90.00
#
_symmetry.space_group_name_H-M   'P 1'
#
loop_
_entity.id
_entity.type
_entity.pdbx_description
1 polymer ?
#
loop_
_entity_poly.entity_id
_entity_poly.type
_entity_poly.pdbx_seq_one_letter_code
_entity_poly.pdbx_strand_id
1 'polypeptide(L)' 'MIFAKGRVEIEAKGVVTGEVHSPCMVIDPGGIFDGRCHMLGSSETASTVTIPIRAAGNG' A
#
# COMPACT_ATOMS: atom_id res chain seq x y z
N MET A 1 -11.91 -2.74 -8.05
CA MET A 1 -10.64 -2.16 -8.50
C MET A 1 -10.76 -0.65 -8.42
N ILE A 2 -9.87 0.01 -7.67
CA ILE A 2 -9.87 1.46 -7.42
C ILE A 2 -8.66 2.07 -8.14
N PHE A 3 -8.89 3.18 -8.86
CA PHE A 3 -7.83 3.98 -9.46
C PHE A 3 -7.90 5.41 -8.91
N ALA A 4 -6.84 5.84 -8.24
CA ALA A 4 -6.70 7.19 -7.74
C ALA A 4 -5.42 7.81 -8.30
N LYS A 5 -5.54 9.00 -8.90
CA LYS A 5 -4.38 9.76 -9.40
C LYS A 5 -3.64 10.50 -8.28
N GLY A 6 -4.25 10.59 -7.10
CA GLY A 6 -3.70 11.25 -5.92
C GLY A 6 -3.65 10.27 -4.76
N ARG A 7 -4.24 10.66 -3.64
CA ARG A 7 -4.20 9.89 -2.39
C ARG A 7 -5.46 9.06 -2.19
N VAL A 8 -5.29 7.87 -1.63
CA VAL A 8 -6.37 7.04 -1.08
C VAL A 8 -6.23 7.05 0.44
N GLU A 9 -7.31 7.38 1.14
CA GLU A 9 -7.36 7.44 2.59
C GLU A 9 -8.45 6.46 3.06
N ILE A 10 -8.05 5.44 3.82
CA ILE A 10 -8.96 4.48 4.45
C ILE A 10 -9.10 4.90 5.91
N GLU A 11 -10.22 5.54 6.21
CA GLU A 11 -10.59 6.02 7.55
C GLU A 11 -10.76 4.86 8.55
N ALA A 12 -10.84 5.19 9.85
CA ALA A 12 -10.87 4.24 10.99
C ALA A 12 -11.97 3.15 10.98
N LYS A 13 -12.95 3.24 10.09
CA LYS A 13 -14.00 2.21 9.87
C LYS A 13 -14.15 1.83 8.39
N GLY A 14 -13.28 2.35 7.54
CA GLY A 14 -13.25 2.05 6.13
C GLY A 14 -12.76 0.63 5.91
N VAL A 15 -13.43 -0.08 5.00
CA VAL A 15 -13.01 -1.41 4.56
C VAL A 15 -12.86 -1.37 3.06
N VAL A 16 -11.66 -1.65 2.57
CA VAL A 16 -11.36 -1.75 1.14
C VAL A 16 -10.89 -3.16 0.85
N THR A 17 -11.59 -3.82 -0.08
CA THR A 17 -11.20 -5.13 -0.59
C THR A 17 -10.87 -5.07 -2.07
N GLY A 18 -9.90 -5.88 -2.49
CA GLY A 18 -9.47 -5.97 -3.89
C GLY A 18 -8.32 -5.01 -4.26
N GLU A 19 -8.26 -4.62 -5.53
CA GLU A 19 -7.07 -3.96 -6.08
C GLU A 19 -7.17 -2.42 -6.02
N VAL A 20 -6.10 -1.76 -5.55
CA VAL A 20 -5.95 -0.29 -5.47
C VAL A 20 -4.72 0.14 -6.25
N HIS A 21 -4.91 1.05 -7.19
CA HIS A 21 -3.85 1.70 -7.97
C HIS A 21 -3.79 3.17 -7.57
N SER A 22 -2.73 3.56 -6.87
CA SER A 22 -2.57 4.93 -6.39
C SER A 22 -1.10 5.26 -6.14
N PRO A 23 -0.66 6.52 -6.34
CA PRO A 23 0.66 6.94 -5.92
C PRO A 23 0.82 7.06 -4.39
N CYS A 24 -0.28 7.14 -3.63
CA CYS A 24 -0.22 7.29 -2.18
C CYS A 24 -1.45 6.65 -1.49
N MET A 25 -1.20 5.71 -0.58
CA MET A 25 -2.26 5.07 0.22
C MET A 25 -1.96 5.24 1.71
N VAL A 26 -2.95 5.70 2.46
CA VAL A 26 -2.90 5.85 3.92
C VAL A 26 -4.08 5.11 4.54
N ILE A 27 -3.80 4.36 5.60
CA ILE A 27 -4.78 3.60 6.35
C ILE A 27 -4.72 4.10 7.79
N ASP A 28 -5.81 4.71 8.24
CA ASP A 28 -5.94 5.19 9.60
C ASP A 28 -6.18 4.03 10.57
N PRO A 29 -5.87 4.19 11.88
CA PRO A 29 -6.11 3.14 12.87
C PRO A 29 -7.56 2.64 12.86
N GLY A 30 -7.75 1.34 12.66
CA GLY A 30 -9.06 0.70 12.53
C GLY A 30 -9.55 0.54 11.09
N GLY A 31 -8.89 1.18 10.13
CA GLY A 31 -9.10 0.93 8.70
C GLY A 31 -8.63 -0.47 8.30
N ILE A 32 -9.39 -1.11 7.42
CA ILE A 32 -9.10 -2.46 6.91
C ILE A 32 -8.82 -2.38 5.42
N PHE A 33 -7.66 -2.89 5.02
CA PHE A 33 -7.32 -3.14 3.63
C PHE A 33 -6.99 -4.62 3.44
N ASP A 34 -7.78 -5.28 2.60
CA ASP A 34 -7.56 -6.68 2.22
C ASP A 34 -7.54 -6.80 0.69
N GLY A 35 -6.33 -6.76 0.12
CA GLY A 35 -6.17 -6.85 -1.31
C GLY A 35 -4.76 -6.51 -1.79
N ARG A 36 -4.66 -6.04 -3.03
CA ARG A 36 -3.38 -5.72 -3.67
C ARG A 36 -3.29 -4.24 -3.92
N CYS A 37 -2.18 -3.64 -3.48
CA CYS A 37 -1.88 -2.25 -3.76
C CYS A 37 -0.79 -2.17 -4.82
N HIS A 38 -1.12 -1.54 -5.95
CA HIS A 38 -0.19 -1.20 -7.01
C HIS A 38 0.18 0.28 -6.88
N MET A 39 1.33 0.54 -6.27
CA MET A 39 1.79 1.91 -6.11
C MET A 39 2.18 2.49 -7.47
N LEU A 40 1.44 3.48 -7.93
CA LEU A 40 1.74 4.19 -9.17
C LEU A 40 2.93 5.12 -8.87
N GLY A 41 4.14 4.66 -9.17
CA GLY A 41 5.36 5.45 -8.94
C GLY A 41 5.31 6.79 -9.67
N SER A 42 5.84 7.84 -9.05
CA SER A 42 6.16 9.09 -9.77
C SER A 42 7.41 8.85 -10.61
N SER A 43 7.21 8.34 -11.82
CA SER A 43 8.19 8.20 -12.89
C SER A 43 9.40 7.27 -12.64
N GLU A 44 9.76 6.57 -13.70
CA GLU A 44 10.88 5.65 -13.90
C GLU A 44 12.16 6.00 -13.11
N THR A 45 12.85 4.98 -12.58
CA THR A 45 14.10 5.03 -11.77
C THR A 45 13.92 4.87 -10.25
N ALA A 46 12.97 4.07 -9.80
CA ALA A 46 13.13 3.41 -8.50
C ALA A 46 13.99 2.15 -8.74
N SER A 47 15.31 2.27 -8.57
CA SER A 47 16.18 1.10 -8.51
C SER A 47 15.65 0.16 -7.43
N THR A 48 15.34 -1.08 -7.82
CA THR A 48 14.85 -2.10 -6.88
C THR A 48 15.90 -2.29 -5.78
N VAL A 49 15.66 -1.71 -4.61
CA VAL A 49 16.51 -1.92 -3.44
C VAL A 49 16.08 -3.24 -2.82
N THR A 50 16.85 -4.30 -3.06
CA THR A 50 16.68 -5.55 -2.32
C THR A 50 17.23 -5.36 -0.91
N ILE A 51 16.35 -5.11 0.05
CA ILE A 51 16.71 -5.11 1.48
C ILE A 51 16.58 -6.56 1.99
N PRO A 52 17.66 -7.21 2.46
CA PRO A 52 17.55 -8.51 3.07
C PRO A 52 16.77 -8.38 4.39
N ILE A 53 15.51 -8.81 4.38
CA ILE A 53 14.71 -8.96 5.59
C ILE A 53 15.29 -10.13 6.41
N ARG A 54 16.15 -9.82 7.38
CA ARG A 54 16.46 -10.77 8.46
C ARG A 54 15.20 -10.89 9.30
N ALA A 55 14.37 -11.89 9.02
CA ALA A 55 13.33 -12.30 9.94
C ALA A 55 14.03 -12.63 11.27
N ALA A 56 13.84 -11.78 12.28
CA ALA A 56 14.29 -12.06 13.63
C ALA A 56 13.44 -13.23 14.13
N GLY A 57 13.92 -14.46 13.87
CA GLY A 57 13.41 -15.65 14.53
C GLY A 57 13.78 -15.54 16.01
N ASN A 58 12.82 -15.12 16.83
CA ASN A 58 12.88 -15.42 18.25
C ASN A 58 12.60 -16.93 18.38
N GLY A 59 13.58 -17.64 18.96
CA GLY A 59 13.56 -19.09 19.15
C GLY A 59 12.64 -19.58 20.26
#